data_AF-A0A2E3P7D4-F1
#
_entry.id   AF-A0A2E3P7D4-F1
#
_cell.length_a   1.000
_cell.length_b   1.000
_cell.length_c   1.000
_cell.angle_alpha   90.00
_cell.angle_beta   90.00
_cell.angle_gamma   90.00
#
_symmetry.space_group_name_H-M   'P 1'
#
loop_
_entity.id
_entity.type
_entity.pdbx_description
1 polymer ?
#
loop_
_entity_poly.entity_id
_entity_poly.type
_entity_poly.pdbx_seq_one_letter_code
_entity_poly.pdbx_strand_id
1 'polypeptide(L)'
;MLMLAAAPARADSGLLDTMLRSAKEAPVKLYEGKAKTYRAGVMTPETLAACLILAHRIDAVAIEIETAKGTIRDLDGRIQEAGPRLQHQAMAALTDPERRKAYEAQISDYNAWVEERRGTVEAHNRQVRLYSEMSGRFNGECNGRSYFPSDLDVVKDRLPPDVAARVQ
;
A
#
# COMPACT_ATOMS: atom_id res chain seq x y z
N MET A 1 12.94 -25.00 24.40
CA MET A 1 13.16 -23.62 23.90
C MET A 1 12.44 -23.54 22.55
N LEU A 2 11.16 -23.15 22.54
CA LEU A 2 10.38 -23.03 21.29
C LEU A 2 10.43 -21.58 20.84
N MET A 3 11.16 -21.32 19.76
CA MET A 3 11.02 -20.10 18.97
C MET A 3 9.71 -20.20 18.20
N LEU A 4 8.75 -19.32 18.47
CA LEU A 4 7.65 -19.08 17.54
C LEU A 4 8.21 -18.25 16.39
N ALA A 5 8.42 -18.89 15.25
CA ALA A 5 8.60 -18.19 13.99
C ALA A 5 7.31 -17.42 13.70
N ALA A 6 7.45 -16.13 13.38
CA ALA A 6 6.35 -15.31 12.88
C ALA A 6 5.73 -16.02 11.66
N ALA A 7 4.46 -16.39 11.76
CA ALA A 7 3.73 -16.95 10.64
C ALA A 7 3.68 -15.90 9.51
N PRO A 8 3.82 -16.31 8.23
CA PRO A 8 3.71 -15.38 7.11
C PRO A 8 2.32 -14.74 7.13
N ALA A 9 2.28 -13.41 6.99
CA ALA A 9 1.05 -12.64 6.91
C ALA A 9 0.13 -13.24 5.82
N ARG A 10 -1.11 -13.60 6.19
CA ARG A 10 -2.15 -13.94 5.21
C ARG A 10 -2.43 -12.69 4.38
N ALA A 11 -2.46 -12.86 3.06
CA ALA A 11 -2.47 -11.80 2.05
C ALA A 11 -3.66 -10.81 2.14
N ASP A 12 -4.71 -11.10 2.93
CA ASP A 12 -5.91 -10.26 3.00
C ASP A 12 -5.95 -9.30 4.20
N SER A 13 -5.02 -9.41 5.16
CA SER A 13 -4.95 -8.49 6.30
C SER A 13 -3.66 -7.68 6.26
N GLY A 14 -3.79 -6.35 6.20
CA GLY A 14 -2.66 -5.42 6.17
C GLY A 14 -1.68 -5.62 7.33
N LEU A 15 -0.49 -5.01 7.24
CA LEU A 15 0.54 -5.07 8.26
C LEU A 15 0.02 -4.58 9.62
N LEU A 16 -0.83 -3.54 9.65
CA LEU A 16 -1.41 -3.06 10.91
C LEU A 16 -2.27 -4.14 11.57
N ASP A 17 -3.14 -4.80 10.82
CA ASP A 17 -3.97 -5.89 11.36
C ASP A 17 -3.13 -7.08 11.81
N THR A 18 -2.06 -7.38 11.07
CA THR A 18 -1.13 -8.45 11.42
C THR A 18 -0.45 -8.15 12.76
N MET A 19 -0.01 -6.90 12.97
CA MET A 19 0.52 -6.47 14.25
C MET A 19 -0.52 -6.63 15.35
N LEU A 20 -1.71 -6.05 15.20
CA LEU A 20 -2.75 -6.06 16.24
C LEU A 20 -3.26 -7.47 16.58
N ARG A 21 -3.35 -8.35 15.58
CA ARG A 21 -3.69 -9.77 15.79
C ARG A 21 -2.61 -10.47 16.61
N SER A 22 -1.34 -10.20 16.32
CA SER A 22 -0.21 -10.78 17.07
C SER A 22 -0.27 -10.42 18.57
N ALA A 23 -0.83 -9.27 18.95
CA ALA A 23 -1.10 -8.96 20.36
C ALA A 23 -2.20 -9.83 20.97
N LYS A 24 -3.32 -9.98 20.24
CA LYS A 24 -4.48 -10.77 20.69
C LYS A 24 -4.12 -12.25 20.84
N GLU A 25 -3.21 -12.73 20.01
CA GLU A 25 -2.73 -14.12 19.99
C GLU A 25 -1.44 -14.35 20.80
N ALA A 26 -0.87 -13.30 21.39
CA ALA A 26 0.36 -13.41 22.16
C ALA A 26 0.16 -14.37 23.35
N PRO A 27 1.03 -15.37 23.54
CA PRO A 27 0.90 -16.28 24.66
C PRO A 27 1.00 -15.50 25.98
N VAL A 28 0.12 -15.82 26.93
CA VAL A 28 0.02 -15.27 28.30
C VAL A 28 1.35 -15.26 29.08
N LYS A 29 2.38 -15.95 28.57
CA LYS A 29 3.74 -16.01 29.12
C LYS A 29 4.57 -14.73 28.95
N LEU A 30 4.14 -13.72 28.19
CA LEU A 30 4.60 -12.35 28.40
C LEU A 30 3.99 -11.88 29.74
N TYR A 31 4.66 -12.25 30.84
CA TYR A 31 4.26 -11.89 32.19
C TYR A 31 4.14 -10.36 32.27
N GLU A 32 2.91 -9.86 32.31
CA GLU A 32 2.59 -8.57 32.95
C GLU A 32 2.74 -8.79 34.46
N GLY A 33 3.99 -8.95 34.91
CA GLY A 33 4.30 -8.85 36.33
C GLY A 33 4.03 -7.43 36.83
N LYS A 34 4.26 -7.17 38.12
CA LYS A 34 4.13 -5.82 38.71
C LYS A 34 5.06 -4.76 38.08
N ALA A 35 5.99 -5.16 37.23
CA ALA A 35 6.83 -4.27 36.43
C ALA A 35 7.07 -4.85 35.02
N LYS A 36 6.65 -4.13 33.97
CA LYS A 36 7.02 -4.43 32.58
C LYS A 36 8.53 -4.27 32.41
N THR A 37 9.18 -5.23 31.77
CA THR A 37 10.62 -5.11 31.42
C THR A 37 10.81 -5.20 29.92
N TYR A 38 11.32 -4.12 29.34
CA TYR A 38 11.57 -3.99 27.91
C TYR A 38 12.96 -4.52 27.57
N ARG A 39 13.05 -5.84 27.40
CA ARG A 39 14.30 -6.51 26.99
C ARG A 39 14.51 -6.39 25.49
N ALA A 40 15.71 -6.76 25.03
CA ALA A 40 16.00 -6.89 23.59
C ALA A 40 14.92 -7.74 22.90
N GLY A 41 14.39 -7.25 21.78
CA GLY A 41 13.29 -7.89 21.05
C GLY A 41 11.88 -7.53 21.54
N VAL A 42 11.73 -6.77 22.63
CA VAL A 42 10.43 -6.21 23.06
C VAL A 42 10.39 -4.73 22.71
N MET A 43 9.29 -4.26 22.11
CA MET A 43 9.06 -2.84 21.81
C MET A 43 8.62 -2.11 23.07
N THR A 44 9.17 -0.91 23.28
CA THR A 44 8.61 0.05 24.24
C THR A 44 7.31 0.65 23.69
N PRO A 45 6.47 1.32 24.51
CA PRO A 45 5.29 2.02 24.02
C PRO A 45 5.61 3.01 22.89
N GLU A 46 6.72 3.74 22.99
CA GLU A 46 7.15 4.69 21.96
C GLU A 46 7.48 3.97 20.64
N THR A 47 8.19 2.86 20.72
CA THR A 47 8.53 2.03 19.54
C THR A 47 7.27 1.41 18.94
N LEU A 48 6.37 0.89 19.77
CA LEU A 48 5.11 0.29 19.35
C LEU A 48 4.26 1.32 18.59
N ALA A 49 4.12 2.54 19.14
CA ALA A 49 3.38 3.61 18.49
C ALA A 49 3.95 3.93 17.10
N ALA A 50 5.28 4.08 17.00
CA ALA A 50 5.94 4.34 15.72
C ALA A 50 5.72 3.20 14.72
N CYS A 51 5.79 1.95 15.16
CA CYS A 51 5.57 0.78 14.32
C CYS A 51 4.13 0.63 13.84
N LEU A 52 3.13 0.92 14.69
CA LEU A 52 1.71 0.91 14.29
C LEU A 52 1.42 1.99 13.24
N ILE A 53 1.97 3.19 13.41
CA ILE A 53 1.85 4.28 12.44
C ILE A 53 2.53 3.90 11.13
N LEU A 54 3.73 3.32 11.18
CA LEU A 54 4.47 2.89 10.00
C LEU A 54 3.72 1.78 9.26
N ALA A 55 3.22 0.76 9.97
CA ALA A 55 2.42 -0.31 9.39
C ALA A 55 1.17 0.23 8.68
N HIS A 56 0.47 1.16 9.33
CA HIS A 56 -0.70 1.80 8.72
C HIS A 56 -0.37 2.53 7.41
N ARG A 57 0.72 3.31 7.40
CA ARG A 57 1.17 4.03 6.21
C ARG A 57 1.57 3.09 5.08
N ILE A 58 2.21 1.97 5.41
CA ILE A 58 2.57 0.95 4.42
C ILE A 58 1.29 0.36 3.80
N ASP A 59 0.29 0.03 4.62
CA ASP A 59 -1.00 -0.46 4.13
C ASP A 59 -1.68 0.54 3.18
N ALA A 60 -1.69 1.82 3.54
CA ALA A 60 -2.26 2.88 2.70
C ALA A 60 -1.54 2.99 1.35
N VAL A 61 -0.20 3.04 1.35
CA VAL A 61 0.58 3.12 0.10
C VAL A 61 0.43 1.85 -0.74
N ALA A 62 0.28 0.67 -0.12
CA ALA A 62 0.01 -0.57 -0.84
C ALA A 62 -1.30 -0.50 -1.63
N ILE A 63 -2.36 0.04 -1.01
CA ILE A 63 -3.67 0.23 -1.67
C ILE A 63 -3.54 1.20 -2.84
N GLU A 64 -2.79 2.30 -2.67
CA GLU A 64 -2.55 3.26 -3.76
C GLU A 64 -1.79 2.62 -4.94
N ILE A 65 -0.78 1.80 -4.64
CA ILE A 65 -0.01 1.06 -5.65
C ILE A 65 -0.91 0.12 -6.44
N GLU A 66 -1.76 -0.67 -5.77
CA GLU A 66 -2.68 -1.60 -6.45
C GLU A 66 -3.75 -0.85 -7.26
N THR A 67 -4.26 0.27 -6.74
CA THR A 67 -5.18 1.15 -7.47
C THR A 67 -4.53 1.66 -8.75
N ALA A 68 -3.30 2.20 -8.66
CA ALA A 68 -2.56 2.71 -9.80
C ALA A 68 -2.26 1.60 -10.84
N LYS A 69 -1.95 0.37 -10.40
CA LYS A 69 -1.80 -0.78 -11.31
C LYS A 69 -3.07 -1.05 -12.09
N GLY A 70 -4.23 -0.98 -11.44
CA GLY A 70 -5.54 -1.11 -12.09
C GLY A 70 -5.71 -0.06 -13.19
N THR A 71 -5.53 1.22 -12.84
CA THR A 71 -5.63 2.33 -13.80
C THR A 71 -4.66 2.20 -14.99
N ILE A 72 -3.41 1.79 -14.74
CA ILE A 72 -2.42 1.57 -15.81
C ILE A 72 -2.89 0.47 -16.77
N ARG A 73 -3.43 -0.64 -16.24
CA ARG A 73 -3.95 -1.74 -17.07
C ARG A 73 -5.14 -1.30 -17.92
N ASP A 74 -6.05 -0.53 -17.36
CA ASP A 74 -7.21 -0.02 -18.08
C ASP A 74 -6.79 0.92 -19.22
N LEU A 75 -5.84 1.82 -18.95
CA LEU A 75 -5.26 2.71 -19.96
C LEU A 75 -4.49 1.94 -21.04
N ASP A 76 -3.72 0.94 -20.65
CA ASP A 76 -3.03 0.03 -21.58
C ASP A 76 -4.03 -0.65 -22.53
N GLY A 77 -5.14 -1.17 -22.00
CA GLY A 77 -6.20 -1.78 -22.80
C GLY A 77 -6.79 -0.82 -23.82
N ARG A 78 -7.15 0.41 -23.39
CA ARG A 78 -7.69 1.44 -24.29
C ARG A 78 -6.72 1.84 -25.39
N ILE A 79 -5.44 2.02 -25.05
CA ILE A 79 -4.38 2.38 -26.00
C ILE A 79 -4.15 1.25 -27.00
N GLN A 80 -4.07 -0.01 -26.53
CA GLN A 80 -3.87 -1.18 -27.38
C GLN A 80 -5.03 -1.41 -28.36
N GLU A 81 -6.28 -1.16 -27.92
CA GLU A 81 -7.45 -1.27 -28.79
C GLU A 81 -7.53 -0.13 -29.82
N ALA A 82 -7.32 1.11 -29.36
CA ALA A 82 -7.51 2.28 -30.19
C ALA A 82 -6.40 2.49 -31.22
N GLY A 83 -5.14 2.16 -30.89
CA GLY A 83 -3.99 2.38 -31.77
C GLY A 83 -4.15 1.79 -33.17
N PRO A 84 -4.37 0.46 -33.31
CA PRO A 84 -4.60 -0.16 -34.62
C PRO A 84 -5.84 0.38 -35.34
N ARG A 85 -6.93 0.63 -34.60
CA ARG A 85 -8.16 1.19 -35.16
C ARG A 85 -7.92 2.56 -35.80
N LEU A 86 -7.20 3.43 -35.10
CA LEU A 86 -6.81 4.74 -35.60
C LEU A 86 -5.89 4.63 -36.81
N GLN A 87 -4.92 3.71 -36.80
CA GLN A 87 -4.05 3.47 -37.94
C GLN A 87 -4.84 3.08 -39.21
N HIS A 88 -5.85 2.21 -39.07
CA HIS A 88 -6.72 1.84 -40.19
C HIS A 88 -7.61 2.99 -40.67
N GLN A 89 -8.07 3.86 -39.79
CA GLN A 89 -8.92 5.01 -40.13
C GLN A 89 -8.16 6.16 -40.80
N ALA A 90 -6.84 6.26 -40.60
CA ALA A 90 -6.03 7.36 -41.06
C ALA A 90 -6.17 7.65 -42.56
N MET A 91 -6.16 6.61 -43.42
CA MET A 91 -6.29 6.79 -44.87
C MET A 91 -7.67 7.31 -45.28
N ALA A 92 -8.74 6.84 -44.64
CA ALA A 92 -10.10 7.30 -44.93
C ALA A 92 -10.32 8.75 -44.46
N ALA A 93 -9.65 9.17 -43.38
CA ALA A 93 -9.70 10.54 -42.87
C ALA A 93 -8.98 11.56 -43.78
N LEU A 94 -8.06 11.10 -44.65
CA LEU A 94 -7.40 11.99 -45.61
C LEU A 94 -8.35 12.47 -46.70
N THR A 95 -9.27 11.61 -47.14
CA THR A 95 -10.12 11.85 -48.32
C THR A 95 -11.55 12.27 -47.98
N ASP A 96 -12.02 12.03 -46.76
CA ASP A 96 -13.39 12.35 -46.31
C ASP A 96 -13.36 13.33 -45.10
N PRO A 97 -13.87 14.57 -45.27
CA PRO A 97 -13.87 15.59 -44.21
C PRO A 97 -14.65 15.21 -42.94
N GLU A 98 -15.75 14.47 -43.06
CA GLU A 98 -16.54 14.05 -41.88
C GLU A 98 -15.79 12.98 -41.09
N ARG A 99 -15.14 12.05 -41.79
CA ARG A 99 -14.25 11.06 -41.16
C ARG A 99 -13.02 11.70 -40.56
N ARG A 100 -12.51 12.78 -41.14
CA ARG A 100 -11.38 13.55 -40.59
C ARG A 100 -11.70 14.11 -39.22
N LYS A 101 -12.85 14.77 -39.06
CA LYS A 101 -13.27 15.33 -37.77
C LYS A 101 -13.41 14.26 -36.69
N ALA A 102 -14.03 13.13 -37.03
CA ALA A 102 -14.16 12.00 -36.11
C ALA A 102 -12.81 11.36 -35.76
N TYR A 103 -11.88 11.31 -36.71
CA TYR A 103 -10.52 10.81 -36.50
C TYR A 103 -9.70 11.73 -35.58
N GLU A 104 -9.74 13.04 -35.82
CA GLU A 104 -9.05 14.05 -35.00
C GLU A 104 -9.52 14.01 -33.54
N ALA A 105 -10.82 13.87 -33.30
CA ALA A 105 -11.36 13.71 -31.95
C ALA A 105 -10.83 12.45 -31.26
N GLN A 106 -10.84 11.30 -31.96
CA GLN A 106 -10.33 10.05 -31.39
C GLN A 106 -8.80 10.07 -31.15
N ILE A 107 -8.04 10.79 -31.98
CA ILE A 107 -6.59 11.02 -31.77
C ILE A 107 -6.38 11.88 -30.53
N SER A 108 -7.19 12.91 -30.31
CA SER A 108 -7.14 13.72 -29.11
C SER A 108 -7.36 12.88 -27.85
N ASP A 109 -8.38 12.02 -27.85
CA ASP A 109 -8.66 11.11 -26.74
C ASP A 109 -7.52 10.11 -26.51
N TYR A 110 -7.00 9.51 -27.59
CA TYR A 110 -5.86 8.59 -27.54
C TYR A 110 -4.63 9.24 -26.91
N ASN A 111 -4.28 10.46 -27.36
CA ASN A 111 -3.15 11.20 -26.81
C ASN A 111 -3.36 11.55 -25.33
N ALA A 112 -4.58 11.91 -24.94
CA ALA A 112 -4.92 12.14 -23.53
C ALA A 112 -4.70 10.88 -22.68
N TRP A 113 -5.13 9.71 -23.15
CA TRP A 113 -4.89 8.44 -22.44
C TRP A 113 -3.40 8.11 -22.33
N VAL A 114 -2.61 8.37 -23.37
CA VAL A 114 -1.15 8.14 -23.35
C VAL A 114 -0.47 9.02 -22.30
N GLU A 115 -0.82 10.31 -22.24
CA GLU A 115 -0.25 11.23 -21.25
C GLU A 115 -0.72 10.89 -19.82
N GLU A 116 -2.00 10.57 -19.63
CA GLU A 116 -2.52 10.11 -18.34
C GLU A 116 -1.81 8.84 -17.87
N ARG A 117 -1.58 7.89 -18.78
CA ARG A 117 -0.85 6.65 -18.48
C ARG A 117 0.57 6.96 -18.03
N ARG A 118 1.27 7.85 -18.75
CA ARG A 118 2.63 8.25 -18.39
C ARG A 118 2.68 8.85 -16.99
N GLY A 119 1.79 9.80 -16.69
CA GLY A 119 1.69 10.41 -15.37
C GLY A 119 1.40 9.38 -14.27
N THR A 120 0.48 8.46 -14.52
CA THR A 120 0.13 7.38 -13.59
C THR A 120 1.29 6.43 -13.35
N VAL A 121 2.04 6.02 -14.38
CA VAL A 121 3.25 5.19 -14.23
C VAL A 121 4.32 5.89 -13.40
N GLU A 122 4.56 7.19 -13.63
CA GLU A 122 5.51 7.96 -12.85
C GLU A 122 5.11 8.06 -11.37
N ALA A 123 3.83 8.29 -11.09
CA ALA A 123 3.28 8.30 -9.73
C ALA A 123 3.40 6.93 -9.05
N HIS A 124 3.00 5.86 -9.75
CA HIS A 124 3.14 4.47 -9.29
C HIS A 124 4.59 4.16 -8.90
N ASN A 125 5.55 4.52 -9.76
CA ASN A 125 6.98 4.27 -9.49
C ASN A 125 7.48 5.03 -8.26
N ARG A 126 6.97 6.25 -7.98
CA ARG A 126 7.28 6.96 -6.74
C ARG A 126 6.71 6.25 -5.52
N GLN A 127 5.47 5.78 -5.59
CA GLN A 127 4.82 5.04 -4.51
C GLN A 127 5.53 3.71 -4.22
N VAL A 128 5.94 2.97 -5.24
CA VAL A 128 6.70 1.71 -5.07
C VAL A 128 8.02 1.95 -4.35
N ARG A 129 8.76 3.03 -4.67
CA ARG A 129 9.99 3.39 -3.94
C ARG A 129 9.71 3.72 -2.49
N LEU A 130 8.68 4.54 -2.23
CA LEU A 130 8.27 4.89 -0.86
C LEU A 130 7.86 3.64 -0.06
N TYR A 131 7.08 2.75 -0.66
CA TYR A 131 6.68 1.48 -0.07
C TYR A 131 7.90 0.63 0.29
N SER A 132 8.87 0.53 -0.63
CA SER A 132 10.10 -0.24 -0.40
C SER A 132 10.93 0.33 0.75
N GLU A 133 11.08 1.64 0.84
CA GLU A 133 11.80 2.31 1.93
C GLU A 133 11.11 2.06 3.28
N MET A 134 9.80 2.30 3.35
CA MET A 134 9.02 2.08 4.57
C MET A 134 9.02 0.61 5.00
N SER A 135 8.89 -0.33 4.05
CA SER A 135 8.98 -1.77 4.31
C SER A 135 10.36 -2.17 4.84
N GLY A 136 11.43 -1.58 4.30
CA GLY A 136 12.79 -1.77 4.81
C GLY A 136 12.93 -1.32 6.27
N ARG A 137 12.42 -0.12 6.58
CA ARG A 137 12.40 0.40 7.97
C ARG A 137 11.56 -0.48 8.90
N PHE A 138 10.38 -0.88 8.46
CA PHE A 138 9.51 -1.76 9.24
C PHE A 138 10.20 -3.10 9.54
N ASN A 139 10.87 -3.69 8.56
CA ASN A 139 11.61 -4.93 8.74
C ASN A 139 12.79 -4.79 9.71
N GLY A 140 13.47 -3.63 9.72
CA GLY A 140 14.58 -3.39 10.64
C GLY A 140 14.16 -3.01 12.06
N GLU A 141 13.06 -2.28 12.21
CA GLU A 141 12.69 -1.64 13.48
C GLU A 141 11.54 -2.35 14.23
N CYS A 142 10.66 -3.04 13.51
CA CYS A 142 9.36 -3.52 14.01
C CYS A 142 9.18 -5.03 13.85
N ASN A 143 9.53 -5.58 12.69
CA ASN A 143 9.24 -6.96 12.35
C ASN A 143 9.92 -7.95 13.32
N GLY A 144 9.18 -8.96 13.75
CA GLY A 144 9.66 -9.98 14.70
C GLY A 144 9.83 -9.51 16.14
N ARG A 145 9.52 -8.25 16.46
CA ARG A 145 9.56 -7.75 17.85
C ARG A 145 8.23 -7.97 18.55
N SER A 146 8.30 -8.44 19.79
CA SER A 146 7.14 -8.59 20.66
C SER A 146 6.79 -7.26 21.33
N TYR A 147 5.59 -7.16 21.89
CA TYR A 147 5.18 -6.03 22.72
C TYR A 147 4.13 -6.50 23.74
N PHE A 148 3.96 -5.75 24.83
CA PHE A 148 2.94 -6.08 25.82
C PHE A 148 1.57 -5.66 25.31
N PRO A 149 0.54 -6.52 25.39
CA PRO A 149 -0.82 -6.14 24.95
C PRO A 149 -1.33 -4.88 25.64
N SER A 150 -1.10 -4.69 26.94
CA SER A 150 -1.48 -3.46 27.65
C SER A 150 -0.73 -2.20 27.21
N ASP A 151 0.35 -2.30 26.43
CA ASP A 151 0.97 -1.11 25.81
C ASP A 151 0.09 -0.55 24.68
N LEU A 152 -0.82 -1.34 24.09
CA LEU A 152 -1.79 -0.84 23.11
C LEU A 152 -2.69 0.23 23.72
N ASP A 153 -3.16 0.03 24.95
CA ASP A 153 -3.97 1.02 25.68
C ASP A 153 -3.15 2.29 25.98
N VAL A 154 -1.87 2.13 26.34
CA VAL A 154 -0.97 3.25 26.64
C VAL A 154 -0.69 4.12 25.42
N VAL A 155 -0.54 3.51 24.24
CA VAL A 155 -0.20 4.24 23.01
C VAL A 155 -1.42 4.83 22.31
N LYS A 156 -2.62 4.34 22.59
CA LYS A 156 -3.87 4.69 21.89
C LYS A 156 -4.07 6.19 21.74
N ASP A 157 -3.89 6.95 22.82
CA ASP A 157 -4.10 8.41 22.84
C ASP A 157 -3.02 9.20 22.10
N ARG A 158 -1.92 8.54 21.71
CA ARG A 158 -0.79 9.14 20.97
C ARG A 158 -0.83 8.78 19.48
N LEU A 159 -1.77 7.93 19.07
CA LEU A 159 -1.89 7.49 17.69
C LEU A 159 -2.75 8.46 16.87
N PRO A 160 -2.48 8.59 15.56
CA PRO A 160 -3.41 9.22 14.63
C PRO A 160 -4.83 8.61 14.74
N PRO A 161 -5.91 9.39 14.55
CA PRO A 161 -7.28 8.93 14.83
C PRO A 161 -7.70 7.66 14.07
N ASP A 162 -7.28 7.53 12.82
CA ASP A 162 -7.47 6.38 11.94
C ASP A 162 -6.76 5.12 12.45
N VAL A 163 -5.55 5.26 13.00
CA VAL A 163 -4.83 4.15 13.63
C VAL A 163 -5.44 3.81 14.99
N ALA A 164 -5.73 4.81 15.81
CA ALA A 164 -6.33 4.63 17.14
C ALA A 164 -7.70 3.92 17.10
N ALA A 165 -8.50 4.20 16.07
CA ALA A 165 -9.77 3.53 15.83
C ALA A 165 -9.63 2.02 15.61
N ARG A 166 -8.49 1.57 15.07
CA ARG A 166 -8.22 0.16 14.76
C ARG A 166 -7.64 -0.63 15.93
N VAL A 167 -7.11 0.07 16.95
CA VAL A 167 -6.54 -0.55 18.17
C VAL A 167 -7.62 -1.07 19.13
N GLN A 168 -8.91 -0.86 18.81
CA GLN A 168 -10.06 -1.23 19.65
C GLN A 168 -10.29 -2.76 19.77
#